data_AF-A0A833G6Y9-F1
#
_entry.id   AF-A0A833G6Y9-F1
#
_cell.length_a   1.000
_cell.length_b   1.000
_cell.length_c   1.000
_cell.angle_alpha   90.00
_cell.angle_beta   90.00
_cell.angle_gamma   90.00
#
_symmetry.space_group_name_H-M   'P 1'
#
loop_
_entity.id
_entity.type
_entity.pdbx_description
1 polymer ?
#
loop_
_entity_poly.entity_id
_entity_poly.type
_entity_poly.pdbx_seq_one_letter_code
_entity_poly.pdbx_strand_id
1 'polypeptide(L)'
;MSAEFDYSAPAELFFNRTAKRNVKMSYRRFATAAEAVRFAVEELGRGTLNFATLEVDEARFERGAIVRLYDAPGYPFVRNAVAA
;
A
#
# COMPACT_ATOMS: atom_id res chain seq x y z
N MET A 1 -4.05 23.85 2.88
CA MET A 1 -3.63 22.94 3.96
C MET A 1 -3.89 21.53 3.48
N SER A 2 -2.85 20.81 3.07
CA SER A 2 -2.96 19.40 2.72
C SER A 2 -3.33 18.67 4.01
N ALA A 3 -4.46 17.98 4.05
CA ALA A 3 -4.73 17.06 5.17
C ALA A 3 -3.62 16.02 5.18
N GLU A 4 -2.94 15.86 6.32
CA GLU A 4 -2.01 14.76 6.51
C GLU A 4 -2.77 13.43 6.36
N PHE A 5 -2.10 12.42 5.79
CA PHE A 5 -2.68 11.10 5.62
C PHE A 5 -2.81 10.41 6.98
N ASP A 6 -4.01 9.93 7.32
CA ASP A 6 -4.24 9.19 8.56
C ASP A 6 -3.77 7.74 8.42
N TYR A 7 -2.58 7.47 8.97
CA TYR A 7 -2.00 6.14 9.00
C TYR A 7 -2.70 5.15 9.94
N SER A 8 -3.55 5.63 10.85
CA SER A 8 -4.27 4.81 11.82
C SER A 8 -5.61 4.28 11.32
N ALA A 9 -6.14 4.85 10.23
CA ALA A 9 -7.40 4.42 9.63
C ALA A 9 -7.32 2.98 9.10
N PRO A 10 -8.42 2.20 9.16
CA PRO A 10 -8.51 0.88 8.55
C PRO A 10 -8.22 0.94 7.05
N ALA A 11 -7.60 -0.12 6.53
CA ALA A 11 -7.17 -0.13 5.13
C ALA A 11 -7.40 -1.48 4.46
N GLU A 12 -7.63 -1.41 3.15
CA GLU A 12 -7.83 -2.56 2.29
C GLU A 12 -6.82 -2.52 1.16
N LEU A 13 -6.12 -3.63 0.93
CA LEU A 13 -5.15 -3.76 -0.14
C LEU A 13 -5.64 -4.81 -1.13
N PHE A 14 -5.74 -4.38 -2.37
CA PHE A 14 -6.04 -5.23 -3.49
C PHE A 14 -4.83 -5.32 -4.39
N PHE A 15 -4.45 -6.51 -4.84
CA PHE A 15 -3.27 -6.68 -5.66
C PHE A 15 -3.36 -7.87 -6.62
N ASN A 16 -2.65 -7.76 -7.73
CA ASN A 16 -2.53 -8.80 -8.74
C ASN A 16 -1.06 -9.12 -9.03
N ARG A 17 -0.76 -10.38 -9.32
CA ARG A 17 0.60 -10.77 -9.73
C ARG A 17 0.96 -10.33 -11.16
N THR A 18 -0.03 -9.90 -11.95
CA THR A 18 0.13 -9.51 -13.37
C THR A 18 -1.06 -8.68 -13.86
N ALA A 19 -0.87 -7.90 -14.93
CA ALA A 19 -1.91 -7.12 -15.62
C ALA A 19 -2.97 -7.97 -16.37
N LYS A 20 -2.82 -9.30 -16.42
CA LYS A 20 -3.73 -10.16 -17.17
C LYS A 20 -5.15 -10.11 -16.59
N ARG A 21 -6.13 -9.86 -17.46
CA ARG A 21 -7.55 -9.62 -17.12
C ARG A 21 -8.27 -10.78 -16.40
N ASN A 22 -7.74 -12.00 -16.47
CA ASN A 22 -8.35 -13.22 -15.89
C ASN A 22 -7.59 -13.77 -14.68
N VAL A 23 -6.76 -12.95 -14.03
CA VAL A 23 -6.07 -13.38 -12.80
C VAL A 23 -6.92 -13.04 -11.60
N LYS A 24 -6.98 -13.99 -10.66
CA LYS A 24 -7.70 -13.81 -9.39
C LYS A 24 -7.06 -12.66 -8.60
N MET A 25 -7.85 -11.63 -8.36
CA MET A 25 -7.49 -10.51 -7.49
C MET A 25 -7.27 -11.01 -6.08
N SER A 26 -6.08 -10.74 -5.55
CA SER A 26 -5.78 -10.97 -4.15
C SER A 26 -6.24 -9.76 -3.36
N TYR A 27 -6.70 -10.03 -2.14
CA TYR A 27 -7.27 -9.04 -1.25
C TYR A 27 -6.77 -9.30 0.17
N ARG A 28 -6.46 -8.23 0.89
CA ARG A 28 -6.10 -8.28 2.30
C ARG A 28 -6.55 -7.00 3.02
N ARG A 29 -7.25 -7.17 4.14
CA ARG A 29 -7.61 -6.06 5.04
C ARG A 29 -6.60 -5.93 6.17
N PHE A 30 -6.37 -4.70 6.60
CA PHE A 30 -5.48 -4.34 7.68
C PHE A 30 -6.23 -3.48 8.71
N ALA A 31 -5.77 -3.54 9.97
CA ALA A 31 -6.30 -2.71 11.03
C ALA A 31 -5.92 -1.24 10.82
N THR A 32 -4.73 -0.98 10.25
CA THR A 32 -4.23 0.37 9.97
C THR A 32 -3.65 0.50 8.56
N ALA A 33 -3.72 1.71 8.01
CA ALA A 33 -3.13 2.06 6.73
C ALA A 33 -1.59 1.96 6.75
N ALA A 34 -0.95 2.24 7.89
CA ALA A 34 0.49 2.04 8.04
C ALA A 34 0.92 0.58 7.77
N GLU A 35 0.17 -0.39 8.30
CA GLU A 35 0.43 -1.82 8.10
C GLU A 35 0.21 -2.22 6.64
N ALA A 36 -0.85 -1.72 6.02
CA ALA A 36 -1.15 -2.00 4.62
C ALA A 36 -0.06 -1.45 3.68
N VAL A 37 0.40 -0.21 3.92
CA VAL A 37 1.50 0.41 3.19
C VAL A 37 2.80 -0.38 3.38
N ARG A 38 3.09 -0.81 4.62
CA ARG A 38 4.27 -1.63 4.91
C ARG A 38 4.26 -2.92 4.10
N PHE A 39 3.16 -3.66 4.19
CA PHE A 39 3.02 -4.93 3.49
C PHE A 39 3.13 -4.74 1.97
N ALA A 40 2.52 -3.68 1.44
CA ALA A 40 2.58 -3.39 0.01
C ALA A 40 4.02 -3.12 -0.47
N VAL A 41 4.87 -2.46 0.32
CA VAL A 41 6.24 -2.12 -0.09
C VAL A 41 7.25 -3.20 0.25
N GLU A 42 7.16 -3.79 1.45
CA GLU A 42 8.16 -4.72 1.98
C GLU A 42 7.88 -6.18 1.60
N GLU A 43 6.61 -6.57 1.52
CA GLU A 43 6.22 -7.99 1.35
C GLU A 43 5.73 -8.29 -0.07
N LEU A 44 5.08 -7.33 -0.73
CA LEU A 44 4.79 -7.51 -2.15
C LEU A 44 6.07 -7.33 -2.95
N GLY A 45 6.49 -8.39 -3.64
CA GLY A 45 7.53 -8.26 -4.67
C GLY A 45 7.18 -7.16 -5.69
N ARG A 46 8.19 -6.46 -6.20
CA ARG A 46 8.05 -5.28 -7.09
C ARG A 46 7.07 -5.46 -8.24
N GLY A 47 7.02 -6.65 -8.83
CA GLY A 47 6.10 -6.98 -9.93
C GLY A 47 4.62 -6.96 -9.53
N THR A 48 4.31 -7.37 -8.29
CA THR A 48 2.94 -7.39 -7.75
C THR A 48 2.51 -6.00 -7.29
N LEU A 49 3.42 -5.24 -6.66
CA LEU A 49 3.17 -3.87 -6.22
C LEU A 49 2.74 -2.95 -7.37
N ASN A 50 3.20 -3.21 -8.61
CA ASN A 50 2.78 -2.47 -9.81
C ASN A 50 1.27 -2.56 -10.10
N PHE A 51 0.59 -3.58 -9.58
CA PHE A 51 -0.83 -3.81 -9.77
C PHE A 51 -1.57 -3.83 -8.43
N ALA A 52 -1.04 -3.10 -7.45
CA ALA A 52 -1.64 -2.95 -6.14
C ALA A 52 -2.36 -1.60 -6.01
N THR A 53 -3.56 -1.67 -5.47
CA THR A 53 -4.39 -0.53 -5.09
C THR A 53 -4.70 -0.65 -3.60
N LEU A 54 -4.34 0.39 -2.85
CA LEU A 54 -4.69 0.57 -1.45
C LEU A 54 -5.94 1.45 -1.36
N GLU A 55 -6.89 1.08 -0.51
CA GLU A 55 -8.08 1.86 -0.19
C GLU A 55 -8.11 2.17 1.30
N VAL A 56 -8.30 3.45 1.65
CA VAL A 56 -8.39 3.97 3.02
C VAL A 56 -9.44 5.08 3.02
N ASP A 57 -10.46 4.97 3.86
CA ASP A 57 -11.58 5.94 3.93
C ASP A 57 -12.12 6.32 2.53
N GLU A 58 -12.42 5.31 1.71
CA GLU A 58 -12.91 5.44 0.31
C GLU A 58 -11.89 6.04 -0.68
N ALA A 59 -10.75 6.54 -0.22
CA ALA A 59 -9.68 7.06 -1.06
C ALA A 59 -8.79 5.93 -1.58
N ARG A 60 -8.48 5.97 -2.88
CA ARG A 60 -7.65 4.96 -3.56
C ARG A 60 -6.25 5.46 -3.88
N PHE A 61 -5.27 4.61 -3.62
CA PHE A 61 -3.86 4.89 -3.80
C PHE A 61 -3.22 3.76 -4.62
N GLU A 62 -2.75 4.10 -5.82
CA GLU A 62 -1.99 3.20 -6.67
C GLU A 62 -0.51 3.14 -6.24
N ARG A 63 0.28 2.22 -6.80
CA ARG A 63 1.73 2.05 -6.53
C ARG A 63 2.48 3.34 -6.20
N GLY A 64 2.40 4.34 -7.09
CA GLY A 64 3.17 5.56 -6.95
C GLY A 64 2.78 6.37 -5.71
N ALA A 65 1.51 6.33 -5.31
CA ALA A 65 1.06 6.94 -4.07
C ALA A 65 1.42 6.09 -2.85
N ILE A 66 1.28 4.76 -2.93
CA ILE A 66 1.68 3.83 -1.86
C ILE A 66 3.16 4.01 -1.48
N VAL A 67 4.05 4.07 -2.47
CA VAL A 67 5.50 4.29 -2.23
C VAL A 67 5.75 5.67 -1.61
N ARG A 68 5.06 6.73 -2.06
CA ARG A 68 5.18 8.06 -1.47
C ARG A 68 4.70 8.11 -0.01
N LEU A 69 3.64 7.38 0.32
CA LEU A 69 3.16 7.25 1.70
C LEU A 69 4.21 6.54 2.57
N TYR A 70 4.80 5.45 2.07
CA TYR A 70 5.89 4.76 2.78
C TYR A 70 7.10 5.67 3.02
N ASP A 71 7.51 6.44 2.00
CA ASP A 71 8.67 7.35 2.08
C ASP A 71 8.37 8.67 2.80
N ALA A 72 7.11 8.96 3.11
CA ALA A 72 6.70 10.21 3.74
C ALA A 72 7.31 10.34 5.16
N PRO A 73 7.75 11.54 5.58
CA PRO A 73 8.26 11.75 6.93
C PRO A 73 7.31 11.33 8.06
N GLY A 74 6.00 11.38 7.83
CA GLY A 74 4.96 10.99 8.78
C GLY A 74 4.65 9.49 8.86
N TYR A 75 5.35 8.65 8.09
CA TYR A 75 5.15 7.20 8.15
C TYR A 75 5.61 6.63 9.52
N PRO A 76 4.76 5.91 10.26
CA PRO A 76 5.01 5.64 11.68
C PRO A 76 5.93 4.45 11.97
N PHE A 77 6.26 3.61 10.97
CA PHE A 77 7.11 2.43 11.16
C PHE A 77 8.53 2.63 10.64
N VAL A 78 9.48 1.94 11.30
CA VAL A 78 10.85 1.87 10.82
C VAL A 78 10.87 1.15 9.47
N ARG A 79 11.46 1.78 8.47
CA ARG A 79 11.58 1.24 7.12
C ARG A 79 12.63 0.15 7.07
N ASN A 80 12.35 -0.93 6.34
CA ASN A 80 13.34 -1.95 6.06
C ASN A 80 14.34 -1.44 4.99
N ALA A 81 15.61 -1.29 5.37
CA ALA A 81 16.68 -0.80 4.49
C ALA A 81 16.95 -1.70 3.26
N VAL A 82 16.44 -2.94 3.26
CA VAL A 82 16.69 -3.95 2.22
C VAL A 82 15.61 -3.94 1.12
N ALA A 83 14.51 -3.19 1.27
CA ALA A 83 13.40 -3.18 0.32
C ALA A 83 13.67 -2.34 -0.97
N ALA A 84 14.82 -1.66 -1.07
CA ALA A 84 15.17 -0.70 -2.13
C ALA A 84 15.80 -1.32 -3.39
#